data_AF-A0A9D7LBL8-F1
#
_entry.id   AF-A0A9D7LBL8-F1
#
_cell.length_a   1.000
_cell.length_b   1.000
_cell.length_c   1.000
_cell.angle_alpha   90.00
_cell.angle_beta   90.00
_cell.angle_gamma   90.00
#
_symmetry.space_group_name_H-M   'P 1'
#
loop_
_entity.id
_entity.type
_entity.pdbx_description
1 polymer ?
#
loop_
_entity_poly.entity_id
_entity_poly.type
_entity_poly.pdbx_seq_one_letter_code
_entity_poly.pdbx_strand_id
1 'polypeptide(L)'
;MPRLCRSIFALLAFLAVNSLPASVHSYDLTTLTAADAFTPERGHGFDLGTAPDASGQPFYFSVAVPEGNWRVTVTFGDPAVASDNTVKAESRRLMLEHVATAPGEFVTRTFIVNVRNRTLPPPLKNAPGGSAVLTNEREEGSFTWDDKLTLEFNGLAPRVRAIVLEPANVPTIYLLGDSTVTDQRWEDGASWGQMLTRFLAPDIAVANHAESGETLKSFVTGLRLAKVLSHLRAGDWLFIQFGHNDQKQQWPQTYVAASTTYKAWLRTFIAEARLRGATPVLVTSTQRRNFDAQGRIINTHGGYPQAVREVAAEEKVALVDLEALSRSLYEVLGPELSPRLFANGGKDATHHNNLGAYLLAQCVAKSLRDGGVPLTRYLVTDLPLFDPTHPGNPNDFKLPASPLRSTIVPRNWAQRAADDEALNLSDAAIGWGRRFRRVRRSLGRGGGESPAYKIISPCVLAPLRETPRSIFYSMISRQPWFAGTGIAASAA
;
A
#
# COMPACT_ATOMS: atom_id res chain seq x y z
N MET A 1 -19.20 -21.41 60.51
CA MET A 1 -20.13 -20.26 60.58
C MET A 1 -19.31 -18.99 60.42
N PRO A 2 -19.64 -18.09 59.46
CA PRO A 2 -18.63 -17.31 58.72
C PRO A 2 -18.66 -15.80 59.02
N ARG A 3 -17.57 -15.10 58.66
CA ARG A 3 -17.44 -13.66 58.34
C ARG A 3 -15.96 -13.42 57.97
N LEU A 4 -15.53 -12.79 56.88
CA LEU A 4 -16.17 -12.22 55.70
C LEU A 4 -15.00 -11.96 54.72
N CYS A 5 -14.92 -12.67 53.59
CA CYS A 5 -14.04 -12.29 52.48
C CYS A 5 -14.58 -11.01 51.84
N ARG A 6 -13.76 -9.97 51.71
CA ARG A 6 -14.07 -8.82 50.85
C ARG A 6 -13.14 -8.86 49.64
N SER A 7 -13.67 -9.40 48.56
CA SER A 7 -13.14 -9.24 47.21
C SER A 7 -13.25 -7.78 46.79
N ILE A 8 -12.12 -7.19 46.38
CA ILE A 8 -12.09 -5.88 45.73
C ILE A 8 -12.43 -6.13 44.26
N PHE A 9 -13.69 -5.92 43.89
CA PHE A 9 -14.09 -5.77 42.50
C PHE A 9 -13.68 -4.36 42.05
N ALA A 10 -12.66 -4.27 41.20
CA ALA A 10 -12.38 -3.06 40.45
C ALA A 10 -13.51 -2.84 39.44
N LEU A 11 -14.32 -1.82 39.69
CA LEU A 11 -15.39 -1.38 38.80
C LEU A 11 -14.75 -0.74 37.56
N LEU A 12 -14.58 -1.50 36.48
CA LEU A 12 -14.34 -0.96 35.15
C LEU A 12 -15.61 -0.24 34.70
N ALA A 13 -15.66 1.06 34.95
CA ALA A 13 -16.66 1.94 34.36
C ALA A 13 -16.43 1.97 32.84
N PHE A 14 -17.15 1.12 32.11
CA PHE A 14 -17.41 1.36 30.69
C PHE A 14 -18.19 2.66 30.60
N LEU A 15 -17.50 3.75 30.30
CA LEU A 15 -18.14 4.91 29.69
C LEU A 15 -18.67 4.44 28.34
N ALA A 16 -19.93 4.00 28.34
CA ALA A 16 -20.72 3.95 27.13
C ALA A 16 -20.78 5.38 26.59
N VAL A 17 -19.92 5.67 25.62
CA VAL A 17 -20.11 6.84 24.77
C VAL A 17 -21.45 6.58 24.09
N ASN A 18 -22.49 7.31 24.51
CA ASN A 18 -23.74 7.39 23.79
C ASN A 18 -23.42 7.98 22.41
N SER A 19 -23.06 7.12 21.46
CA SER A 19 -23.05 7.48 20.05
C SER A 19 -24.49 7.80 19.69
N LEU A 20 -24.79 9.09 19.48
CA LEU A 20 -25.95 9.49 18.70
C LEU A 20 -25.98 8.58 17.45
N PRO A 21 -27.14 8.03 17.04
CA PRO A 21 -27.20 7.27 15.80
C PRO A 21 -26.69 8.19 14.71
N ALA A 22 -25.52 7.88 14.16
CA ALA A 22 -24.90 8.76 13.19
C ALA A 22 -25.88 8.88 12.00
N SER A 23 -26.20 10.12 11.67
CA SER A 23 -27.36 10.46 10.86
C SER A 23 -27.23 9.88 9.46
N VAL A 24 -28.34 9.34 8.95
CA VAL A 24 -28.46 9.06 7.51
C VAL A 24 -28.48 10.40 6.79
N HIS A 25 -27.59 10.58 5.82
CA HIS A 25 -27.56 11.76 4.96
C HIS A 25 -28.13 11.38 3.59
N SER A 26 -29.15 12.10 3.13
CA SER A 26 -29.79 11.84 1.84
C SER A 26 -29.84 13.11 1.00
N TYR A 27 -29.36 13.03 -0.22
CA TYR A 27 -29.25 14.15 -1.15
C TYR A 27 -29.95 13.82 -2.46
N ASP A 28 -30.93 14.62 -2.86
CA ASP A 28 -31.52 14.60 -4.20
C ASP A 28 -30.77 15.60 -5.07
N LEU A 29 -29.86 15.09 -5.90
CA LEU A 29 -29.01 15.90 -6.77
C LEU A 29 -29.80 16.59 -7.88
N THR A 30 -31.04 16.17 -8.16
CA THR A 30 -31.90 16.85 -9.15
C THR A 30 -32.45 18.18 -8.66
N THR A 31 -32.36 18.43 -7.35
CA THR A 31 -32.76 19.69 -6.70
C THR A 31 -31.60 20.65 -6.48
N LEU A 32 -30.36 20.19 -6.66
CA LEU A 32 -29.15 20.98 -6.44
C LEU A 32 -28.67 21.62 -7.75
N THR A 33 -27.98 22.74 -7.62
CA THR A 33 -27.39 23.50 -8.72
C THR A 33 -25.90 23.75 -8.48
N ALA A 34 -25.17 24.26 -9.47
CA ALA A 34 -23.77 24.64 -9.28
C ALA A 34 -23.52 25.67 -8.14
N ALA A 35 -24.55 26.39 -7.70
CA ALA A 35 -24.48 27.29 -6.56
C ALA A 35 -24.44 26.54 -5.21
N ASP A 36 -24.88 25.27 -5.18
CA ASP A 36 -24.81 24.38 -4.03
C ASP A 36 -23.42 23.74 -3.91
N ALA A 37 -22.39 24.59 -3.98
CA ALA A 37 -21.01 24.18 -3.83
C ALA A 37 -20.74 23.75 -2.38
N PHE A 38 -19.84 22.78 -2.21
CA PHE A 38 -19.36 22.36 -0.91
C PHE A 38 -18.64 23.52 -0.22
N THR A 39 -19.06 23.81 1.01
CA THR A 39 -18.28 24.60 1.97
C THR A 39 -18.26 23.86 3.31
N PRO A 40 -17.25 24.06 4.15
CA PRO A 40 -17.22 23.48 5.50
C PRO A 40 -18.48 23.79 6.32
N GLU A 41 -19.05 24.99 6.14
CA GLU A 41 -20.25 25.44 6.86
C GLU A 41 -21.53 24.74 6.37
N ARG A 42 -21.64 24.52 5.05
CA ARG A 42 -22.78 23.78 4.48
C ARG A 42 -22.67 22.27 4.76
N GLY A 43 -21.45 21.76 4.83
CA GLY A 43 -21.15 20.36 5.10
C GLY A 43 -21.48 19.39 3.97
N HIS A 44 -21.99 19.86 2.83
CA HIS A 44 -22.19 19.05 1.63
C HIS A 44 -22.27 19.94 0.40
N GLY A 45 -22.08 19.36 -0.78
CA GLY A 45 -22.31 20.05 -2.05
C GLY A 45 -21.40 19.59 -3.17
N PHE A 46 -21.55 20.21 -4.33
CA PHE A 46 -20.65 20.00 -5.46
C PHE A 46 -19.27 20.59 -5.15
N ASP A 47 -18.21 19.86 -5.44
CA ASP A 47 -16.86 20.23 -4.99
C ASP A 47 -15.91 20.50 -6.15
N LEU A 48 -14.77 21.12 -5.83
CA LEU A 48 -13.62 21.31 -6.72
C LEU A 48 -13.98 22.12 -7.99
N GLY A 49 -14.98 23.00 -7.88
CA GLY A 49 -15.44 23.85 -8.97
C GLY A 49 -16.15 23.09 -10.10
N THR A 50 -16.66 21.90 -9.82
CA THR A 50 -17.38 21.06 -10.79
C THR A 50 -18.84 20.89 -10.37
N ALA A 51 -19.74 20.71 -11.32
CA ALA A 51 -21.15 20.36 -11.06
C ALA A 51 -21.74 19.66 -12.30
N PRO A 52 -22.80 18.83 -12.15
CA PRO A 52 -23.50 18.24 -13.29
C PRO A 52 -24.06 19.32 -14.21
N ASP A 53 -23.90 19.12 -15.52
CA ASP A 53 -24.50 19.98 -16.53
C ASP A 53 -25.06 19.17 -17.72
N ALA A 54 -25.68 19.88 -18.68
CA ALA A 54 -26.23 19.27 -19.88
C ALA A 54 -25.15 18.65 -20.79
N SER A 55 -23.91 19.14 -20.74
CA SER A 55 -22.80 18.61 -21.52
C SER A 55 -22.27 17.29 -20.98
N GLY A 56 -22.59 16.96 -19.73
CA GLY A 56 -22.23 15.68 -19.13
C GLY A 56 -20.75 15.60 -18.77
N GLN A 57 -20.18 16.69 -18.26
CA GLN A 57 -18.82 16.64 -17.70
C GLN A 57 -18.76 15.85 -16.39
N PRO A 58 -17.60 15.26 -16.06
CA PRO A 58 -17.36 14.70 -14.73
C PRO A 58 -17.49 15.76 -13.64
N PHE A 59 -17.94 15.34 -12.45
CA PHE A 59 -18.11 16.23 -11.32
C PHE A 59 -17.82 15.54 -9.99
N TYR A 60 -17.59 16.34 -8.95
CA TYR A 60 -17.40 15.89 -7.59
C TYR A 60 -18.54 16.30 -6.69
N PHE A 61 -18.83 15.45 -5.71
CA PHE A 61 -19.75 15.75 -4.62
C PHE A 61 -19.12 15.34 -3.31
N SER A 62 -19.10 16.25 -2.34
CA SER A 62 -18.50 16.03 -1.04
C SER A 62 -19.51 16.15 0.07
N VAL A 63 -19.29 15.39 1.15
CA VAL A 63 -20.08 15.43 2.37
C VAL A 63 -19.15 15.41 3.57
N ALA A 64 -19.22 16.43 4.41
CA ALA A 64 -18.51 16.45 5.69
C ALA A 64 -19.10 15.36 6.59
N VAL A 65 -18.26 14.37 6.90
CA VAL A 65 -18.62 13.24 7.74
C VAL A 65 -17.43 12.89 8.63
N PRO A 66 -17.65 12.41 9.86
CA PRO A 66 -16.57 11.95 10.70
C PRO A 66 -15.85 10.74 10.10
N GLU A 67 -14.60 10.57 10.52
CA GLU A 67 -13.80 9.37 10.26
C GLU A 67 -14.58 8.09 10.58
N GLY A 68 -14.52 7.12 9.67
CA GLY A 68 -15.23 5.85 9.79
C GLY A 68 -15.57 5.24 8.44
N ASN A 69 -16.31 4.14 8.49
CA ASN A 69 -16.84 3.48 7.29
C ASN A 69 -18.25 4.00 7.01
N TRP A 70 -18.51 4.32 5.75
CA TRP A 70 -19.77 4.86 5.27
C TRP A 70 -20.30 4.00 4.13
N ARG A 71 -21.51 3.49 4.28
CA ARG A 71 -22.28 2.90 3.19
C ARG A 71 -22.80 4.03 2.32
N VAL A 72 -22.44 3.99 1.06
CA VAL A 72 -22.87 4.96 0.06
C VAL A 72 -23.75 4.24 -0.95
N THR A 73 -25.00 4.67 -1.03
CA THR A 73 -25.98 4.20 -2.01
C THR A 73 -26.26 5.31 -3.00
N VAL A 74 -26.02 5.04 -4.29
CA VAL A 74 -26.19 6.02 -5.37
C VAL A 74 -27.24 5.52 -6.34
N THR A 75 -28.16 6.40 -6.72
CA THR A 75 -29.14 6.15 -7.77
C THR A 75 -28.76 6.92 -9.03
N PHE A 76 -28.51 6.19 -10.11
CA PHE A 76 -28.11 6.70 -11.42
C PHE A 76 -29.30 6.72 -12.39
N GLY A 77 -29.15 7.49 -13.47
CA GLY A 77 -30.07 7.54 -14.60
C GLY A 77 -30.77 8.88 -14.78
N ASP A 78 -31.32 9.09 -15.97
CA ASP A 78 -32.01 10.31 -16.36
C ASP A 78 -33.26 9.97 -17.22
N PRO A 79 -34.38 10.70 -17.09
CA PRO A 79 -35.60 10.43 -17.87
C PRO A 79 -35.42 10.57 -19.39
N ALA A 80 -34.48 11.40 -19.84
CA ALA A 80 -34.36 11.80 -21.24
C ALA A 80 -33.04 11.36 -21.88
N VAL A 81 -31.99 11.14 -21.10
CA VAL A 81 -30.63 10.92 -21.62
C VAL A 81 -30.05 9.61 -21.10
N ALA A 82 -29.43 8.82 -21.99
CA ALA A 82 -28.65 7.66 -21.61
C ALA A 82 -27.36 8.10 -20.88
N SER A 83 -26.86 7.30 -19.94
CA SER A 83 -25.58 7.58 -19.28
C SER A 83 -24.76 6.32 -19.06
N ASP A 84 -23.45 6.47 -18.94
CA ASP A 84 -22.54 5.46 -18.38
C ASP A 84 -21.76 6.08 -17.24
N ASN A 85 -21.89 5.51 -16.04
CA ASN A 85 -21.38 6.09 -14.81
C ASN A 85 -20.25 5.24 -14.23
N THR A 86 -19.14 5.91 -13.95
CA THR A 86 -18.02 5.41 -13.15
C THR A 86 -17.94 6.23 -11.87
N VAL A 87 -17.77 5.56 -10.74
CA VAL A 87 -17.63 6.22 -9.43
C VAL A 87 -16.27 5.90 -8.84
N LYS A 88 -15.54 6.95 -8.50
CA LYS A 88 -14.36 6.85 -7.64
C LYS A 88 -14.63 7.59 -6.34
N ALA A 89 -13.99 7.19 -5.26
CA ALA A 89 -14.09 7.90 -3.98
C ALA A 89 -12.71 8.24 -3.42
N GLU A 90 -12.66 9.31 -2.63
CA GLU A 90 -11.44 9.90 -2.08
C GLU A 90 -10.39 10.11 -3.17
N SER A 91 -9.14 9.74 -2.92
CA SER A 91 -8.03 9.84 -3.88
C SER A 91 -8.11 8.76 -4.97
N ARG A 92 -9.24 8.73 -5.70
CA ARG A 92 -9.52 7.92 -6.89
C ARG A 92 -9.64 6.40 -6.67
N ARG A 93 -10.08 5.95 -5.51
CA ARG A 93 -10.39 4.52 -5.30
C ARG A 93 -11.58 4.12 -6.17
N LEU A 94 -11.43 3.12 -7.03
CA LEU A 94 -12.48 2.73 -7.97
C LEU A 94 -13.58 1.95 -7.25
N MET A 95 -14.79 2.52 -7.18
CA MET A 95 -15.91 1.91 -6.47
C MET A 95 -16.83 1.19 -7.45
N LEU A 96 -17.23 1.87 -8.52
CA LEU A 96 -18.12 1.35 -9.55
C LEU A 96 -17.57 1.72 -10.92
N GLU A 97 -17.75 0.84 -11.89
CA GLU A 97 -17.45 1.09 -13.30
C GLU A 97 -18.59 0.57 -14.17
N HIS A 98 -18.78 1.19 -15.33
CA HIS A 98 -19.74 0.77 -16.35
C HIS A 98 -21.19 0.63 -15.86
N VAL A 99 -21.68 1.59 -15.06
CA VAL A 99 -23.08 1.65 -14.66
C VAL A 99 -23.88 2.39 -15.74
N ALA A 100 -24.20 1.66 -16.80
CA ALA A 100 -25.00 2.17 -17.93
C ALA A 100 -26.50 2.23 -17.59
N THR A 101 -27.17 3.25 -18.11
CA THR A 101 -28.64 3.42 -18.04
C THR A 101 -29.17 3.95 -19.37
N ALA A 102 -30.28 3.38 -19.85
CA ALA A 102 -31.07 3.93 -20.94
C ALA A 102 -31.91 5.14 -20.48
N PRO A 103 -32.43 5.99 -21.39
CA PRO A 103 -33.38 7.04 -21.04
C PRO A 103 -34.59 6.46 -20.30
N GLY A 104 -34.91 7.01 -19.12
CA GLY A 104 -35.99 6.54 -18.26
C GLY A 104 -35.66 5.33 -17.39
N GLU A 105 -34.46 4.75 -17.54
CA GLU A 105 -33.96 3.69 -16.67
C GLU A 105 -33.25 4.28 -15.45
N PHE A 106 -33.51 3.70 -14.27
CA PHE A 106 -32.85 4.08 -13.03
C PHE A 106 -32.23 2.87 -12.35
N VAL A 107 -30.97 3.02 -11.94
CA VAL A 107 -30.18 1.94 -11.37
C VAL A 107 -29.58 2.39 -10.06
N THR A 108 -29.79 1.60 -9.00
CA THR A 108 -29.18 1.85 -7.68
C THR A 108 -28.02 0.91 -7.44
N ARG A 109 -26.91 1.44 -6.91
CA ARG A 109 -25.73 0.67 -6.49
C ARG A 109 -25.27 1.13 -5.12
N THR A 110 -24.62 0.23 -4.39
CA THR A 110 -24.10 0.49 -3.06
C THR A 110 -22.64 0.04 -2.97
N PHE A 111 -21.83 0.78 -2.24
CA PHE A 111 -20.44 0.47 -1.90
C PHE A 111 -20.09 1.04 -0.52
N ILE A 112 -18.91 0.70 0.00
CA ILE A 112 -18.42 1.21 1.29
C ILE A 112 -17.21 2.12 1.07
N VAL A 113 -17.22 3.30 1.66
CA VAL A 113 -16.10 4.24 1.68
C VAL A 113 -15.57 4.37 3.10
N ASN A 114 -14.26 4.15 3.28
CA ASN A 114 -13.59 4.50 4.52
C ASN A 114 -13.06 5.94 4.43
N VAL A 115 -13.53 6.81 5.32
CA VAL A 115 -13.05 8.18 5.53
C VAL A 115 -12.12 8.17 6.73
N ARG A 116 -10.99 8.88 6.65
CA ARG A 116 -9.99 8.92 7.71
C ARG A 116 -9.30 10.27 7.76
N ASN A 117 -8.88 10.65 8.97
CA ASN A 117 -8.06 11.84 9.18
C ASN A 117 -6.74 11.48 9.87
N ARG A 118 -5.87 12.47 10.06
CA ARG A 118 -4.52 12.23 10.61
C ARG A 118 -4.51 12.01 12.11
N THR A 119 -5.58 12.41 12.81
CA THR A 119 -5.58 12.54 14.27
C THR A 119 -5.40 11.21 14.96
N LEU A 120 -4.57 11.21 16.00
CA LEU A 120 -4.35 10.11 16.93
C LEU A 120 -4.62 10.59 18.36
N PRO A 121 -5.09 9.70 19.25
CA PRO A 121 -5.07 9.98 20.67
C PRO A 121 -3.64 10.39 21.10
N PRO A 122 -3.48 11.46 21.90
CA PRO A 122 -2.17 11.87 22.34
C PRO A 122 -1.51 10.74 23.14
N PRO A 123 -0.19 10.51 22.97
CA PRO A 123 0.51 9.49 23.73
C PRO A 123 0.45 9.81 25.24
N LEU A 124 0.50 8.76 26.07
CA LEU A 124 0.65 8.92 27.51
C LEU A 124 1.91 9.73 27.83
N LYS A 125 1.91 10.43 28.98
CA LYS A 125 3.06 11.20 29.43
C LYS A 125 4.35 10.34 29.38
N ASN A 126 5.38 10.85 28.70
CA ASN A 126 6.68 10.21 28.45
C ASN A 126 6.69 9.03 27.45
N ALA A 127 5.56 8.60 26.91
CA ALA A 127 5.55 7.60 25.85
C ALA A 127 6.01 8.24 24.51
N PRO A 128 6.86 7.58 23.72
CA PRO A 128 7.22 8.07 22.39
C PRO A 128 6.00 8.03 21.46
N GLY A 129 5.96 8.93 20.49
CA GLY A 129 4.90 8.99 19.49
C GLY A 129 4.47 10.41 19.16
N GLY A 130 3.26 10.55 18.64
CA GLY A 130 2.64 11.82 18.30
C GLY A 130 1.13 11.68 18.23
N SER A 131 0.44 12.82 18.17
CA SER A 131 -1.02 12.90 18.11
C SER A 131 -1.56 12.99 16.67
N ALA A 132 -0.72 12.79 15.66
CA ALA A 132 -1.16 12.76 14.26
C ALA A 132 -0.19 11.97 13.37
N VAL A 133 -0.72 11.35 12.32
CA VAL A 133 0.07 10.77 11.22
C VAL A 133 0.97 11.86 10.61
N LEU A 134 2.25 11.50 10.41
CA LEU A 134 3.21 12.39 9.76
C LEU A 134 3.02 12.28 8.24
N THR A 135 2.56 13.37 7.63
CA THR A 135 2.37 13.45 6.18
C THR A 135 3.52 14.21 5.54
N ASN A 136 3.64 14.04 4.22
CA ASN A 136 4.60 14.75 3.40
C ASN A 136 3.90 15.72 2.43
N GLU A 137 4.66 16.60 1.77
CA GLU A 137 4.15 17.62 0.83
C GLU A 137 3.26 17.05 -0.28
N ARG A 138 3.45 15.80 -0.71
CA ARG A 138 2.65 15.19 -1.78
C ARG A 138 1.26 14.78 -1.32
N GLU A 139 1.08 14.61 -0.02
CA GLU A 139 -0.20 14.29 0.61
C GLU A 139 -1.02 15.55 0.92
N GLU A 140 -0.42 16.73 0.77
CA GLU A 140 -1.09 18.01 0.99
C GLU A 140 -2.25 18.20 -0.01
N GLY A 141 -3.44 18.47 0.53
CA GLY A 141 -4.67 18.57 -0.25
C GLY A 141 -5.15 17.24 -0.85
N SER A 142 -4.56 16.10 -0.47
CA SER A 142 -5.15 14.79 -0.80
C SER A 142 -6.45 14.58 -0.05
N PHE A 143 -7.35 13.80 -0.62
CA PHE A 143 -8.65 13.46 -0.02
C PHE A 143 -8.53 12.26 0.94
N THR A 144 -7.32 12.01 1.44
CA THR A 144 -7.01 10.86 2.30
C THR A 144 -6.97 11.22 3.77
N TRP A 145 -6.75 12.51 4.08
CA TRP A 145 -6.38 13.01 5.39
C TRP A 145 -7.20 14.25 5.77
N ASP A 146 -8.46 14.27 5.39
CA ASP A 146 -9.43 15.34 5.64
C ASP A 146 -10.68 14.83 6.36
N ASP A 147 -11.64 15.72 6.60
CA ASP A 147 -12.85 15.44 7.40
C ASP A 147 -14.11 15.39 6.52
N LYS A 148 -13.99 14.89 5.28
CA LYS A 148 -15.10 14.74 4.34
C LYS A 148 -14.95 13.48 3.49
N LEU A 149 -16.10 12.95 3.06
CA LEU A 149 -16.19 11.94 2.01
C LEU A 149 -16.28 12.66 0.66
N THR A 150 -15.43 12.28 -0.30
CA THR A 150 -15.43 12.88 -1.65
C THR A 150 -15.74 11.82 -2.71
N LEU A 151 -16.76 12.06 -3.54
CA LEU A 151 -17.12 11.21 -4.68
C LEU A 151 -16.77 11.90 -6.00
N GLU A 152 -16.14 11.17 -6.92
CA GLU A 152 -15.96 11.54 -8.32
C GLU A 152 -16.96 10.74 -9.17
N PHE A 153 -17.80 11.46 -9.93
CA PHE A 153 -18.70 10.88 -10.91
C PHE A 153 -18.19 11.17 -12.32
N ASN A 154 -17.98 10.12 -13.11
CA ASN A 154 -17.31 10.17 -14.39
C ASN A 154 -17.99 9.23 -15.41
N GLY A 155 -17.54 9.22 -16.66
CA GLY A 155 -18.07 8.39 -17.73
C GLY A 155 -18.81 9.17 -18.82
N LEU A 156 -19.57 8.47 -19.66
CA LEU A 156 -20.34 9.10 -20.74
C LEU A 156 -21.57 9.79 -20.14
N ALA A 157 -21.50 11.11 -20.04
CA ALA A 157 -22.56 11.97 -19.52
C ALA A 157 -23.12 11.45 -18.17
N PRO A 158 -22.34 11.48 -17.08
CA PRO A 158 -22.76 10.91 -15.80
C PRO A 158 -24.06 11.54 -15.30
N ARG A 159 -25.01 10.70 -14.87
CA ARG A 159 -26.33 11.09 -14.35
C ARG A 159 -26.57 10.45 -13.00
N VAL A 160 -26.52 11.29 -11.97
CA VAL A 160 -26.77 10.90 -10.58
C VAL A 160 -28.00 11.65 -10.09
N ARG A 161 -28.98 10.91 -9.58
CA ARG A 161 -30.20 11.49 -9.01
C ARG A 161 -30.14 11.62 -7.51
N ALA A 162 -29.64 10.60 -6.83
CA ALA A 162 -29.64 10.58 -5.38
C ALA A 162 -28.39 9.92 -4.81
N ILE A 163 -27.96 10.43 -3.67
CA ILE A 163 -26.86 9.90 -2.86
C ILE A 163 -27.36 9.75 -1.43
N VAL A 164 -27.23 8.55 -0.86
CA VAL A 164 -27.53 8.26 0.54
C VAL A 164 -26.25 7.76 1.22
N LEU A 165 -25.87 8.39 2.32
CA LEU A 165 -24.74 8.01 3.17
C LEU A 165 -25.26 7.54 4.52
N GLU A 166 -24.82 6.36 4.94
CA GLU A 166 -25.12 5.78 6.24
C GLU A 166 -23.83 5.30 6.91
N PRO A 167 -23.66 5.48 8.23
CA PRO A 167 -22.56 4.85 8.95
C PRO A 167 -22.62 3.33 8.79
N ALA A 168 -21.49 2.71 8.47
CA ALA A 168 -21.40 1.28 8.21
C ALA A 168 -20.52 0.58 9.25
N ASN A 169 -21.12 -0.31 10.04
CA ASN A 169 -20.36 -1.19 10.93
C ASN A 169 -19.99 -2.50 10.23
N VAL A 170 -19.03 -2.43 9.31
CA VAL A 170 -18.54 -3.58 8.53
C VAL A 170 -17.06 -3.87 8.85
N PRO A 171 -16.56 -5.10 8.59
CA PRO A 171 -15.13 -5.38 8.62
C PRO A 171 -14.35 -4.46 7.67
N THR A 172 -13.08 -4.22 7.98
CA THR A 172 -12.20 -3.38 7.18
C THR A 172 -10.95 -4.14 6.74
N ILE A 173 -10.59 -4.00 5.47
CA ILE A 173 -9.27 -4.36 4.95
C ILE A 173 -8.37 -3.14 5.06
N TYR A 174 -7.39 -3.20 5.94
CA TYR A 174 -6.33 -2.20 6.05
C TYR A 174 -5.18 -2.57 5.12
N LEU A 175 -4.86 -1.69 4.17
CA LEU A 175 -3.73 -1.87 3.25
C LEU A 175 -2.51 -1.10 3.76
N LEU A 176 -1.43 -1.82 4.00
CA LEU A 176 -0.15 -1.26 4.43
C LEU A 176 0.86 -1.54 3.33
N GLY A 177 1.46 -0.48 2.78
CA GLY A 177 2.45 -0.63 1.74
C GLY A 177 3.01 0.66 1.18
N ASP A 178 3.57 0.54 -0.02
CA ASP A 178 4.34 1.58 -0.70
C ASP A 178 3.57 2.22 -1.88
N SER A 179 4.32 2.82 -2.84
CA SER A 179 3.76 3.48 -4.03
C SER A 179 2.97 2.54 -4.95
N THR A 180 3.22 1.23 -4.88
CA THR A 180 2.50 0.21 -5.68
C THR A 180 1.19 -0.22 -5.03
N VAL A 181 0.86 0.31 -3.84
CA VAL A 181 -0.36 0.03 -3.07
C VAL A 181 -1.18 1.29 -2.80
N THR A 182 -0.54 2.45 -2.60
CA THR A 182 -1.18 3.72 -2.19
C THR A 182 -2.22 4.26 -3.18
N ASP A 183 -3.17 5.03 -2.68
CA ASP A 183 -4.08 5.83 -3.50
C ASP A 183 -3.27 6.95 -4.19
N GLN A 184 -3.01 6.80 -5.49
CA GLN A 184 -2.32 7.84 -6.25
C GLN A 184 -3.30 8.98 -6.49
N ARG A 185 -2.98 10.19 -6.02
CA ARG A 185 -3.89 11.33 -6.20
C ARG A 185 -4.11 11.71 -7.66
N TRP A 186 -3.07 11.59 -8.48
CA TRP A 186 -3.05 12.09 -9.85
C TRP A 186 -2.83 10.99 -10.87
N GLU A 187 -3.47 11.15 -12.03
CA GLU A 187 -3.15 10.37 -13.23
C GLU A 187 -1.81 10.80 -13.85
N ASP A 188 -1.09 9.92 -14.53
CA ASP A 188 -1.51 8.58 -14.97
C ASP A 188 -1.27 7.44 -13.97
N GLY A 189 -0.55 7.70 -12.86
CA GLY A 189 -0.22 6.68 -11.86
C GLY A 189 -1.45 6.08 -11.17
N ALA A 190 -1.43 4.80 -10.84
CA ALA A 190 -2.42 4.12 -10.01
C ALA A 190 -1.79 2.88 -9.35
N SER A 191 -2.51 2.28 -8.40
CA SER A 191 -2.04 1.09 -7.67
C SER A 191 -3.12 0.04 -7.54
N TRP A 192 -2.73 -1.20 -7.25
CA TRP A 192 -3.71 -2.27 -7.05
C TRP A 192 -4.60 -2.01 -5.83
N GLY A 193 -4.08 -1.37 -4.77
CA GLY A 193 -4.85 -1.05 -3.56
C GLY A 193 -5.97 -0.05 -3.85
N GLN A 194 -5.69 0.91 -4.72
CA GLN A 194 -6.67 1.89 -5.21
C GLN A 194 -7.78 1.25 -6.06
N MET A 195 -7.49 0.14 -6.76
CA MET A 195 -8.44 -0.54 -7.65
C MET A 195 -9.18 -1.70 -6.97
N LEU A 196 -8.67 -2.23 -5.85
CA LEU A 196 -9.21 -3.40 -5.17
C LEU A 196 -10.70 -3.23 -4.77
N THR A 197 -11.10 -2.02 -4.40
CA THR A 197 -12.48 -1.71 -3.96
C THR A 197 -13.55 -2.10 -4.98
N ARG A 198 -13.23 -2.07 -6.27
CA ARG A 198 -14.15 -2.44 -7.35
C ARG A 198 -14.59 -3.91 -7.28
N PHE A 199 -13.74 -4.76 -6.72
CA PHE A 199 -13.96 -6.21 -6.69
C PHE A 199 -14.58 -6.69 -5.37
N LEU A 200 -14.95 -5.76 -4.48
CA LEU A 200 -15.50 -6.07 -3.16
C LEU A 200 -16.99 -5.74 -3.07
N ALA A 201 -17.72 -6.61 -2.39
CA ALA A 201 -19.13 -6.43 -2.07
C ALA A 201 -19.34 -5.32 -1.02
N PRO A 202 -20.54 -4.71 -0.93
CA PRO A 202 -20.82 -3.55 -0.06
C PRO A 202 -21.02 -3.91 1.42
N ASP A 203 -20.33 -4.93 1.89
CA ASP A 203 -20.34 -5.46 3.26
C ASP A 203 -18.92 -5.55 3.86
N ILE A 204 -17.93 -4.95 3.19
CA ILE A 204 -16.56 -4.75 3.68
C ILE A 204 -16.03 -3.38 3.24
N ALA A 205 -15.20 -2.76 4.08
CA ALA A 205 -14.50 -1.52 3.76
C ALA A 205 -13.04 -1.78 3.36
N VAL A 206 -12.43 -0.85 2.62
CA VAL A 206 -10.98 -0.78 2.42
C VAL A 206 -10.47 0.53 3.01
N ALA A 207 -9.46 0.46 3.88
CA ALA A 207 -8.72 1.61 4.39
C ALA A 207 -7.29 1.54 3.88
N ASN A 208 -6.97 2.31 2.83
CA ASN A 208 -5.65 2.27 2.18
C ASN A 208 -4.66 3.23 2.87
N HIS A 209 -3.87 2.71 3.82
CA HIS A 209 -2.90 3.51 4.56
C HIS A 209 -1.51 3.55 3.90
N ALA A 210 -1.31 2.81 2.81
CA ALA A 210 -0.07 2.81 2.06
C ALA A 210 0.31 4.21 1.60
N GLU A 211 1.62 4.47 1.44
CA GLU A 211 2.09 5.74 0.90
C GLU A 211 3.36 5.60 0.08
N SER A 212 3.51 6.46 -0.92
CA SER A 212 4.65 6.46 -1.82
C SER A 212 5.99 6.62 -1.08
N GLY A 213 6.90 5.67 -1.31
CA GLY A 213 8.24 5.67 -0.71
C GLY A 213 8.31 5.03 0.69
N GLU A 214 7.21 4.53 1.23
CA GLU A 214 7.21 3.86 2.52
C GLU A 214 8.00 2.54 2.52
N THR A 215 8.56 2.24 3.69
CA THR A 215 9.22 1.00 4.12
C THR A 215 8.51 0.51 5.37
N LEU A 216 8.75 -0.73 5.83
CA LEU A 216 8.22 -1.21 7.11
C LEU A 216 8.56 -0.27 8.27
N LYS A 217 9.80 0.25 8.31
CA LYS A 217 10.27 1.14 9.37
C LYS A 217 9.69 2.55 9.27
N SER A 218 9.69 3.16 8.09
CA SER A 218 9.12 4.51 7.91
C SER A 218 7.62 4.53 8.15
N PHE A 219 6.91 3.43 7.85
CA PHE A 219 5.48 3.31 8.11
C PHE A 219 5.16 3.37 9.61
N VAL A 220 6.05 2.81 10.44
CA VAL A 220 5.98 2.89 11.90
C VAL A 220 6.35 4.29 12.38
N THR A 221 7.49 4.83 11.95
CA THR A 221 7.97 6.14 12.42
C THR A 221 7.11 7.31 11.92
N GLY A 222 6.41 7.14 10.79
CA GLY A 222 5.41 8.06 10.26
C GLY A 222 4.06 7.99 10.99
N LEU A 223 3.94 7.14 12.01
CA LEU A 223 2.72 6.91 12.81
C LEU A 223 1.53 6.37 12.01
N ARG A 224 1.75 5.85 10.79
CA ARG A 224 0.71 5.22 9.97
C ARG A 224 0.25 3.90 10.58
N LEU A 225 1.20 3.08 11.06
CA LEU A 225 0.83 1.86 11.80
C LEU A 225 0.03 2.21 13.06
N ALA A 226 0.46 3.24 13.81
CA ALA A 226 -0.29 3.68 14.99
C ALA A 226 -1.74 4.07 14.64
N LYS A 227 -1.95 4.76 13.51
CA LYS A 227 -3.30 5.08 13.01
C LYS A 227 -4.13 3.85 12.68
N VAL A 228 -3.57 2.90 11.93
CA VAL A 228 -4.25 1.64 11.66
C VAL A 228 -4.62 0.93 12.96
N LEU A 229 -3.66 0.78 13.87
CA LEU A 229 -3.84 0.07 15.14
C LEU A 229 -4.81 0.76 16.12
N SER A 230 -5.09 2.06 15.93
CA SER A 230 -6.09 2.78 16.73
C SER A 230 -7.54 2.46 16.34
N HIS A 231 -7.75 1.92 15.14
CA HIS A 231 -9.06 1.54 14.60
C HIS A 231 -9.22 0.03 14.39
N LEU A 232 -8.11 -0.69 14.22
CA LEU A 232 -8.09 -2.12 13.95
C LEU A 232 -8.77 -2.91 15.07
N ARG A 233 -9.70 -3.78 14.69
CA ARG A 233 -10.51 -4.58 15.63
C ARG A 233 -10.69 -6.02 15.15
N ALA A 234 -11.30 -6.83 16.01
CA ALA A 234 -11.57 -8.22 15.70
C ALA A 234 -12.46 -8.37 14.45
N GLY A 235 -12.05 -9.24 13.53
CA GLY A 235 -12.73 -9.47 12.25
C GLY A 235 -12.22 -8.64 11.08
N ASP A 236 -11.37 -7.64 11.32
CA ASP A 236 -10.68 -6.88 10.27
C ASP A 236 -9.53 -7.68 9.64
N TRP A 237 -8.98 -7.16 8.55
CA TRP A 237 -7.89 -7.74 7.79
C TRP A 237 -6.73 -6.75 7.66
N LEU A 238 -5.49 -7.24 7.81
CA LEU A 238 -4.29 -6.42 7.68
C LEU A 238 -3.42 -6.94 6.52
N PHE A 239 -3.50 -6.29 5.37
CA PHE A 239 -2.71 -6.63 4.18
C PHE A 239 -1.37 -5.89 4.25
N ILE A 240 -0.28 -6.64 4.21
CA ILE A 240 1.08 -6.11 4.37
C ILE A 240 1.87 -6.38 3.10
N GLN A 241 2.19 -5.31 2.36
CA GLN A 241 3.03 -5.36 1.16
C GLN A 241 4.15 -4.33 1.21
N PHE A 242 5.38 -4.77 1.43
CA PHE A 242 6.57 -3.92 1.41
C PHE A 242 7.71 -4.63 0.67
N GLY A 243 8.84 -3.96 0.44
CA GLY A 243 10.02 -4.54 -0.20
C GLY A 243 10.66 -3.66 -1.27
N HIS A 244 9.88 -2.87 -2.02
CA HIS A 244 10.45 -2.00 -3.07
C HIS A 244 11.48 -1.01 -2.52
N ASN A 245 11.18 -0.44 -1.35
CA ASN A 245 11.99 0.59 -0.71
C ASN A 245 12.87 0.02 0.40
N ASP A 246 12.42 -1.02 1.09
CA ASP A 246 13.14 -1.68 2.20
C ASP A 246 14.51 -2.21 1.77
N GLN A 247 14.67 -2.51 0.48
CA GLN A 247 15.92 -3.00 -0.12
C GLN A 247 17.01 -1.96 -0.35
N LYS A 248 16.69 -0.67 -0.20
CA LYS A 248 17.63 0.43 -0.47
C LYS A 248 18.63 0.58 0.67
N GLN A 249 19.80 -0.03 0.55
CA GLN A 249 20.88 0.06 1.54
C GLN A 249 21.36 1.50 1.79
N GLN A 250 21.23 2.37 0.78
CA GLN A 250 21.53 3.80 0.90
C GLN A 250 20.53 4.59 1.76
N TRP A 251 19.47 3.95 2.25
CA TRP A 251 18.53 4.51 3.24
C TRP A 251 18.79 3.86 4.61
N PRO A 252 19.93 4.12 5.27
CA PRO A 252 20.39 3.32 6.42
C PRO A 252 19.43 3.31 7.61
N GLN A 253 18.61 4.36 7.77
CA GLN A 253 17.61 4.43 8.84
C GLN A 253 16.46 3.43 8.64
N THR A 254 16.10 3.14 7.39
CA THR A 254 14.90 2.37 7.05
C THR A 254 15.17 1.06 6.31
N TYR A 255 16.39 0.85 5.81
CA TYR A 255 16.85 -0.41 5.25
C TYR A 255 16.63 -1.58 6.22
N VAL A 256 16.18 -2.71 5.68
CA VAL A 256 16.07 -3.98 6.41
C VAL A 256 16.52 -5.13 5.51
N ALA A 257 17.53 -5.90 5.92
CA ALA A 257 18.02 -7.05 5.16
C ALA A 257 16.95 -8.15 5.03
N ALA A 258 16.75 -8.63 3.79
CA ALA A 258 15.71 -9.59 3.41
C ALA A 258 15.67 -10.87 4.29
N SER A 259 16.82 -11.51 4.50
CA SER A 259 16.89 -12.81 5.19
C SER A 259 16.77 -12.72 6.72
N THR A 260 16.90 -11.52 7.30
CA THR A 260 16.94 -11.33 8.77
C THR A 260 15.92 -10.29 9.22
N THR A 261 16.31 -9.01 9.25
CA THR A 261 15.50 -7.94 9.84
C THR A 261 14.18 -7.72 9.14
N TYR A 262 14.10 -7.89 7.82
CA TYR A 262 12.84 -7.76 7.08
C TYR A 262 11.80 -8.78 7.56
N LYS A 263 12.18 -10.06 7.71
CA LYS A 263 11.32 -11.09 8.29
C LYS A 263 10.87 -10.75 9.72
N ALA A 264 11.78 -10.24 10.54
CA ALA A 264 11.44 -9.84 11.92
C ALA A 264 10.40 -8.71 11.96
N TRP A 265 10.50 -7.73 11.06
CA TRP A 265 9.52 -6.66 10.92
C TRP A 265 8.15 -7.16 10.42
N LEU A 266 8.12 -8.06 9.43
CA LEU A 266 6.87 -8.69 9.00
C LEU A 266 6.17 -9.42 10.16
N ARG A 267 6.92 -10.20 10.95
CA ARG A 267 6.38 -10.88 12.15
C ARG A 267 5.84 -9.89 13.19
N THR A 268 6.45 -8.73 13.33
CA THR A 268 5.96 -7.67 14.23
C THR A 268 4.57 -7.19 13.79
N PHE A 269 4.38 -6.90 12.50
CA PHE A 269 3.08 -6.44 11.99
C PHE A 269 2.01 -7.54 12.10
N ILE A 270 2.38 -8.80 11.83
CA ILE A 270 1.52 -9.98 12.04
C ILE A 270 1.09 -10.09 13.50
N ALA A 271 2.02 -9.93 14.44
CA ALA A 271 1.73 -10.00 15.87
C ALA A 271 0.77 -8.89 16.31
N GLU A 272 0.95 -7.66 15.85
CA GLU A 272 0.07 -6.53 16.16
C GLU A 272 -1.36 -6.73 15.62
N ALA A 273 -1.52 -7.33 14.44
CA ALA A 273 -2.81 -7.70 13.88
C ALA A 273 -3.52 -8.73 14.77
N ARG A 274 -2.83 -9.83 15.08
CA ARG A 274 -3.36 -10.92 15.92
C ARG A 274 -3.74 -10.45 17.32
N LEU A 275 -2.93 -9.56 17.91
CA LEU A 275 -3.19 -8.99 19.23
C LEU A 275 -4.55 -8.26 19.29
N ARG A 276 -4.99 -7.69 18.17
CA ARG A 276 -6.29 -6.99 18.04
C ARG A 276 -7.40 -7.86 17.45
N GLY A 277 -7.15 -9.15 17.23
CA GLY A 277 -8.10 -10.08 16.62
C GLY A 277 -8.32 -9.89 15.12
N ALA A 278 -7.46 -9.11 14.45
CA ALA A 278 -7.47 -8.96 13.00
C ALA A 278 -6.69 -10.10 12.32
N THR A 279 -7.07 -10.42 11.08
CA THR A 279 -6.44 -11.47 10.29
C THR A 279 -5.36 -10.85 9.39
N PRO A 280 -4.06 -11.14 9.63
CA PRO A 280 -3.00 -10.66 8.74
C PRO A 280 -3.05 -11.42 7.41
N VAL A 281 -2.63 -10.75 6.33
CA VAL A 281 -2.40 -11.31 5.01
C VAL A 281 -1.10 -10.71 4.48
N LEU A 282 -0.16 -11.56 4.06
CA LEU A 282 1.06 -11.10 3.42
C LEU A 282 0.88 -11.03 1.91
N VAL A 283 1.42 -9.98 1.30
CA VAL A 283 1.42 -9.80 -0.15
C VAL A 283 2.86 -9.60 -0.60
N THR A 284 3.34 -10.38 -1.57
CA THR A 284 4.66 -10.12 -2.18
C THR A 284 4.59 -8.86 -3.03
N SER A 285 5.66 -8.05 -3.05
CA SER A 285 5.72 -6.87 -3.94
C SER A 285 5.58 -7.28 -5.41
N THR A 286 4.78 -6.56 -6.19
CA THR A 286 4.69 -6.74 -7.66
C THR A 286 6.08 -6.63 -8.31
N GLN A 287 6.27 -7.33 -9.42
CA GLN A 287 7.45 -7.20 -10.26
C GLN A 287 7.63 -5.79 -10.81
N ARG A 288 8.90 -5.47 -11.11
CA ARG A 288 9.25 -4.40 -12.05
C ARG A 288 9.28 -4.98 -13.47
N ARG A 289 9.00 -4.15 -14.47
CA ARG A 289 8.98 -4.51 -15.90
C ARG A 289 10.39 -4.48 -16.51
N ASN A 290 11.34 -5.16 -15.88
CA ASN A 290 12.71 -5.27 -16.37
C ASN A 290 12.87 -6.64 -17.05
N PHE A 291 13.10 -6.66 -18.36
CA PHE A 291 13.26 -7.89 -19.13
C PHE A 291 14.73 -8.20 -19.42
N ASP A 292 15.07 -9.49 -19.42
CA ASP A 292 16.32 -9.97 -20.00
C ASP A 292 16.22 -10.04 -21.54
N ALA A 293 17.33 -10.36 -22.21
CA ALA A 293 17.38 -10.49 -23.66
C ALA A 293 16.52 -11.64 -24.22
N GLN A 294 15.99 -12.52 -23.37
CA GLN A 294 15.09 -13.61 -23.72
C GLN A 294 13.61 -13.26 -23.45
N GLY A 295 13.31 -12.02 -23.03
CA GLY A 295 11.95 -11.58 -22.75
C GLY A 295 11.41 -12.09 -21.40
N ARG A 296 12.27 -12.48 -20.46
CA ARG A 296 11.87 -12.92 -19.12
C ARG A 296 12.09 -11.83 -18.09
N ILE A 297 11.27 -11.78 -17.05
CA ILE A 297 11.37 -10.75 -16.01
C ILE A 297 12.60 -11.02 -15.12
N ILE A 298 13.43 -9.99 -14.98
CA ILE A 298 14.58 -9.96 -14.08
C ILE A 298 14.09 -9.71 -12.66
N ASN A 299 14.48 -10.56 -11.71
CA ASN A 299 14.22 -10.33 -10.30
C ASN A 299 15.06 -9.15 -9.78
N THR A 300 14.42 -7.98 -9.65
CA THR A 300 15.05 -6.77 -9.09
C THR A 300 14.80 -6.59 -7.58
N HIS A 301 14.07 -7.51 -6.95
CA HIS A 301 13.73 -7.50 -5.53
C HIS A 301 14.53 -8.53 -4.74
N GLY A 302 15.56 -9.15 -5.33
CA GLY A 302 16.45 -10.09 -4.64
C GLY A 302 15.70 -11.14 -3.80
N GLY A 303 16.08 -11.27 -2.53
CA GLY A 303 15.49 -12.24 -1.60
C GLY A 303 14.19 -11.82 -0.90
N TYR A 304 13.65 -10.62 -1.16
CA TYR A 304 12.49 -10.11 -0.43
C TYR A 304 11.20 -10.92 -0.70
N PRO A 305 10.82 -11.26 -1.96
CA PRO A 305 9.65 -12.10 -2.21
C PRO A 305 9.72 -13.46 -1.53
N GLN A 306 10.90 -14.09 -1.55
CA GLN A 306 11.13 -15.36 -0.86
C GLN A 306 10.99 -15.22 0.66
N ALA A 307 11.50 -14.14 1.24
CA ALA A 307 11.35 -13.88 2.67
C ALA A 307 9.87 -13.73 3.08
N VAL A 308 9.04 -13.09 2.26
CA VAL A 308 7.58 -13.00 2.49
C VAL A 308 6.94 -14.39 2.46
N ARG A 309 7.25 -15.22 1.45
CA ARG A 309 6.72 -16.59 1.33
C ARG A 309 7.09 -17.44 2.55
N GLU A 310 8.35 -17.36 2.98
CA GLU A 310 8.85 -18.08 4.15
C GLU A 310 8.13 -17.64 5.43
N VAL A 311 8.00 -16.33 5.66
CA VAL A 311 7.26 -15.82 6.84
C VAL A 311 5.79 -16.21 6.78
N ALA A 312 5.14 -16.16 5.61
CA ALA A 312 3.74 -16.56 5.46
C ALA A 312 3.55 -18.05 5.84
N ALA A 313 4.45 -18.94 5.39
CA ALA A 313 4.41 -20.34 5.73
C ALA A 313 4.71 -20.61 7.21
N GLU A 314 5.78 -20.01 7.74
CA GLU A 314 6.21 -20.15 9.14
C GLU A 314 5.13 -19.65 10.12
N GLU A 315 4.55 -18.48 9.84
CA GLU A 315 3.51 -17.87 10.66
C GLU A 315 2.12 -18.43 10.36
N LYS A 316 1.94 -19.26 9.32
CA LYS A 316 0.63 -19.77 8.87
C LYS A 316 -0.35 -18.62 8.56
N VAL A 317 0.13 -17.66 7.80
CA VAL A 317 -0.62 -16.49 7.33
C VAL A 317 -0.93 -16.66 5.84
N ALA A 318 -2.11 -16.22 5.42
CA ALA A 318 -2.48 -16.25 4.01
C ALA A 318 -1.50 -15.41 3.18
N LEU A 319 -1.18 -15.91 1.98
CA LEU A 319 -0.26 -15.28 1.05
C LEU A 319 -0.99 -14.92 -0.24
N VAL A 320 -0.88 -13.66 -0.65
CA VAL A 320 -1.13 -13.25 -2.03
C VAL A 320 0.22 -13.10 -2.72
N ASP A 321 0.59 -14.08 -3.54
CA ASP A 321 1.88 -14.07 -4.24
C ASP A 321 1.83 -13.21 -5.51
N LEU A 322 1.62 -11.90 -5.32
CA LEU A 322 1.47 -10.93 -6.39
C LEU A 322 2.76 -10.79 -7.23
N GLU A 323 3.93 -11.08 -6.67
CA GLU A 323 5.19 -11.16 -7.41
C GLU A 323 5.15 -12.25 -8.50
N ALA A 324 4.62 -13.43 -8.18
CA ALA A 324 4.49 -14.51 -9.16
C ALA A 324 3.40 -14.19 -10.20
N LEU A 325 2.25 -13.68 -9.75
CA LEU A 325 1.14 -13.33 -10.64
C LEU A 325 1.50 -12.19 -11.61
N SER A 326 2.19 -11.16 -11.12
CA SER A 326 2.66 -10.04 -11.95
C SER A 326 3.75 -10.47 -12.92
N ARG A 327 4.67 -11.38 -12.52
CA ARG A 327 5.63 -12.00 -13.46
C ARG A 327 4.91 -12.63 -14.64
N SER A 328 3.96 -13.53 -14.37
CA SER A 328 3.18 -14.21 -15.41
C SER A 328 2.49 -13.21 -16.33
N LEU A 329 1.86 -12.20 -15.76
CA LEU A 329 1.20 -11.13 -16.52
C LEU A 329 2.16 -10.41 -17.47
N TYR A 330 3.32 -9.98 -16.97
CA TYR A 330 4.25 -9.20 -17.78
C TYR A 330 4.96 -10.04 -18.83
N GLU A 331 5.33 -11.29 -18.52
CA GLU A 331 5.98 -12.20 -19.48
C GLU A 331 5.05 -12.58 -20.63
N VAL A 332 3.76 -12.80 -20.38
CA VAL A 332 2.76 -13.04 -21.43
C VAL A 332 2.60 -11.83 -22.35
N LEU A 333 2.57 -10.62 -21.79
CA LEU A 333 2.47 -9.39 -22.59
C LEU A 333 3.78 -9.07 -23.32
N GLY A 334 4.91 -9.54 -22.80
CA GLY A 334 6.24 -9.30 -23.35
C GLY A 334 6.66 -7.82 -23.30
N PRO A 335 7.88 -7.50 -23.76
CA PRO A 335 8.46 -6.16 -23.67
C PRO A 335 7.71 -5.09 -24.48
N GLU A 336 6.94 -5.48 -25.49
CA GLU A 336 6.23 -4.56 -26.39
C GLU A 336 4.88 -4.09 -25.84
N LEU A 337 4.08 -4.99 -25.26
CA LEU A 337 2.75 -4.65 -24.75
C LEU A 337 2.74 -4.30 -23.25
N SER A 338 3.62 -4.90 -22.46
CA SER A 338 3.68 -4.63 -21.01
C SER A 338 3.93 -3.15 -20.64
N PRO A 339 4.65 -2.30 -21.40
CA PRO A 339 4.75 -0.86 -21.10
C PRO A 339 3.39 -0.17 -20.95
N ARG A 340 2.33 -0.68 -21.60
CA ARG A 340 0.98 -0.11 -21.54
C ARG A 340 0.32 -0.24 -20.16
N LEU A 341 0.86 -1.09 -19.29
CA LEU A 341 0.40 -1.23 -17.91
C LEU A 341 1.02 -0.20 -16.96
N PHE A 342 2.00 0.57 -17.42
CA PHE A 342 2.84 1.40 -16.58
C PHE A 342 2.64 2.90 -16.83
N ALA A 343 2.90 3.67 -15.79
CA ALA A 343 2.83 5.13 -15.82
C ALA A 343 3.91 5.73 -16.76
N ASN A 344 3.81 7.03 -17.01
CA ASN A 344 4.70 7.78 -17.90
C ASN A 344 4.75 7.21 -19.32
N GLY A 345 3.63 6.72 -19.84
CA GLY A 345 3.59 6.04 -21.14
C GLY A 345 4.53 4.83 -21.20
N GLY A 346 4.71 4.13 -20.08
CA GLY A 346 5.53 2.93 -19.98
C GLY A 346 7.02 3.14 -19.72
N LYS A 347 7.49 4.40 -19.60
CA LYS A 347 8.90 4.69 -19.25
C LYS A 347 9.23 4.35 -17.80
N ASP A 348 8.24 4.40 -16.90
CA ASP A 348 8.41 3.91 -15.54
C ASP A 348 8.25 2.38 -15.55
N ALA A 349 9.25 1.64 -15.06
CA ALA A 349 9.20 0.19 -14.99
C ALA A 349 8.67 -0.34 -13.63
N THR A 350 8.30 0.54 -12.70
CA THR A 350 7.83 0.19 -11.35
C THR A 350 6.38 0.56 -11.13
N HIS A 351 5.98 1.78 -11.47
CA HIS A 351 4.65 2.30 -11.13
C HIS A 351 3.64 2.08 -12.26
N HIS A 352 2.46 1.61 -11.88
CA HIS A 352 1.39 1.26 -12.80
C HIS A 352 0.56 2.48 -13.17
N ASN A 353 -0.11 2.39 -14.31
CA ASN A 353 -1.23 3.27 -14.63
C ASN A 353 -2.56 2.61 -14.24
N ASN A 354 -3.69 3.25 -14.55
CA ASN A 354 -5.03 2.71 -14.25
C ASN A 354 -5.23 1.25 -14.72
N LEU A 355 -4.80 0.91 -15.94
CA LEU A 355 -4.94 -0.45 -16.48
C LEU A 355 -4.07 -1.45 -15.71
N GLY A 356 -2.78 -1.16 -15.53
CA GLY A 356 -1.89 -2.08 -14.81
C GLY A 356 -2.33 -2.31 -13.36
N ALA A 357 -2.74 -1.24 -12.70
CA ALA A 357 -3.31 -1.29 -11.36
C ALA A 357 -4.58 -2.15 -11.29
N TYR A 358 -5.47 -2.02 -12.27
CA TYR A 358 -6.69 -2.80 -12.37
C TYR A 358 -6.41 -4.29 -12.54
N LEU A 359 -5.51 -4.67 -13.47
CA LEU A 359 -5.12 -6.06 -13.68
C LEU A 359 -4.42 -6.67 -12.46
N LEU A 360 -3.58 -5.90 -11.75
CA LEU A 360 -2.97 -6.36 -10.50
C LEU A 360 -4.00 -6.52 -9.38
N ALA A 361 -5.01 -5.65 -9.30
CA ALA A 361 -6.10 -5.83 -8.35
C ALA A 361 -6.96 -7.07 -8.69
N GLN A 362 -7.11 -7.42 -9.98
CA GLN A 362 -7.69 -8.70 -10.38
C GLN A 362 -6.82 -9.90 -9.97
N CYS A 363 -5.48 -9.80 -10.05
CA CYS A 363 -4.58 -10.81 -9.48
C CYS A 363 -4.80 -11.00 -7.97
N VAL A 364 -4.95 -9.90 -7.22
CA VAL A 364 -5.24 -9.97 -5.78
C VAL A 364 -6.60 -10.65 -5.54
N ALA A 365 -7.67 -10.20 -6.20
CA ALA A 365 -9.00 -10.77 -6.05
C ALA A 365 -9.04 -12.27 -6.43
N LYS A 366 -8.33 -12.66 -7.50
CA LYS A 366 -8.09 -14.05 -7.88
C LYS A 366 -7.42 -14.82 -6.73
N SER A 367 -6.32 -14.31 -6.20
CA SER A 367 -5.59 -14.99 -5.13
C SER A 367 -6.43 -15.19 -3.87
N LEU A 368 -7.31 -14.22 -3.54
CA LEU A 368 -8.25 -14.36 -2.44
C LEU A 368 -9.26 -15.46 -2.71
N ARG A 369 -9.82 -15.52 -3.92
CA ARG A 369 -10.73 -16.58 -4.35
C ARG A 369 -10.08 -17.97 -4.27
N ASP A 370 -8.91 -18.12 -4.88
CA ASP A 370 -8.23 -19.41 -5.01
C ASP A 370 -7.61 -19.88 -3.68
N GLY A 371 -7.17 -18.95 -2.84
CA GLY A 371 -6.58 -19.24 -1.53
C GLY A 371 -7.59 -19.72 -0.48
N GLY A 372 -8.90 -19.67 -0.76
CA GLY A 372 -9.95 -20.14 0.14
C GLY A 372 -10.00 -19.39 1.48
N VAL A 373 -9.52 -18.15 1.51
CA VAL A 373 -9.54 -17.34 2.74
C VAL A 373 -10.97 -16.92 3.07
N PRO A 374 -11.35 -16.78 4.35
CA PRO A 374 -12.69 -16.31 4.72
C PRO A 374 -13.09 -14.95 4.12
N LEU A 375 -12.12 -14.17 3.61
CA LEU A 375 -12.34 -12.91 2.90
C LEU A 375 -13.05 -13.09 1.55
N THR A 376 -12.97 -14.26 0.90
CA THR A 376 -13.58 -14.53 -0.43
C THR A 376 -15.08 -14.26 -0.46
N ARG A 377 -15.77 -14.40 0.68
CA ARG A 377 -17.22 -14.10 0.79
C ARG A 377 -17.57 -12.65 0.46
N TYR A 378 -16.60 -11.75 0.58
CA TYR A 378 -16.75 -10.32 0.34
C TYR A 378 -16.33 -9.90 -1.08
N LEU A 379 -16.04 -10.85 -1.98
CA LEU A 379 -15.86 -10.53 -3.40
C LEU A 379 -17.22 -10.32 -4.06
N VAL A 380 -17.30 -9.41 -5.04
CA VAL A 380 -18.53 -9.25 -5.84
C VAL A 380 -18.88 -10.54 -6.57
N THR A 381 -20.18 -10.85 -6.66
CA THR A 381 -20.67 -12.12 -7.20
C THR A 381 -20.49 -12.26 -8.70
N ASP A 382 -20.40 -11.13 -9.41
CA ASP A 382 -20.19 -11.03 -10.85
C ASP A 382 -18.71 -10.91 -11.23
N LEU A 383 -17.78 -11.07 -10.27
CA LEU A 383 -16.34 -10.95 -10.52
C LEU A 383 -15.89 -11.99 -11.56
N PRO A 384 -15.42 -11.59 -12.76
CA PRO A 384 -14.96 -12.52 -13.76
C PRO A 384 -13.83 -13.42 -13.24
N LEU A 385 -13.71 -14.63 -13.79
CA LEU A 385 -12.49 -15.41 -13.61
C LEU A 385 -11.36 -14.69 -14.35
N PHE A 386 -10.31 -14.35 -13.62
CA PHE A 386 -9.12 -13.72 -14.18
C PHE A 386 -7.98 -14.73 -14.25
N ASP A 387 -7.25 -14.71 -15.36
CA ASP A 387 -6.03 -15.46 -15.56
C ASP A 387 -4.94 -14.48 -16.03
N PRO A 388 -3.88 -14.25 -15.23
CA PRO A 388 -2.80 -13.34 -15.62
C PRO A 388 -2.07 -13.79 -16.88
N THR A 389 -2.17 -15.06 -17.29
CA THR A 389 -1.61 -15.55 -18.55
C THR A 389 -2.52 -15.31 -19.76
N HIS A 390 -3.73 -14.78 -19.54
CA HIS A 390 -4.69 -14.39 -20.58
C HIS A 390 -5.41 -13.08 -20.18
N PRO A 391 -4.70 -11.95 -20.02
CA PRO A 391 -5.24 -10.72 -19.42
C PRO A 391 -6.22 -9.93 -20.32
N GLY A 392 -6.61 -10.49 -21.46
CA GLY A 392 -7.36 -9.78 -22.49
C GLY A 392 -6.51 -8.77 -23.28
N ASN A 393 -7.14 -8.03 -24.19
CA ASN A 393 -6.47 -7.00 -24.97
C ASN A 393 -6.43 -5.68 -24.18
N PRO A 394 -5.24 -5.11 -23.92
CA PRO A 394 -5.11 -3.82 -23.23
C PRO A 394 -5.88 -2.65 -23.88
N ASN A 395 -6.26 -2.74 -25.16
CA ASN A 395 -7.07 -1.72 -25.84
C ASN A 395 -8.54 -1.71 -25.44
N ASP A 396 -9.04 -2.81 -24.87
CA ASP A 396 -10.46 -2.95 -24.57
C ASP A 396 -10.80 -2.31 -23.21
N PHE A 397 -9.80 -2.07 -22.38
CA PHE A 397 -9.96 -1.41 -21.09
C PHE A 397 -10.29 0.07 -21.27
N LYS A 398 -11.42 0.48 -20.69
CA LYS A 398 -11.90 1.87 -20.72
C LYS A 398 -12.26 2.30 -19.33
N LEU A 399 -11.36 3.03 -18.68
CA LEU A 399 -11.69 3.75 -17.46
C LEU A 399 -11.67 5.25 -17.74
N PRO A 400 -12.78 5.98 -17.50
CA PRO A 400 -12.82 7.43 -17.65
C PRO A 400 -11.74 8.10 -16.79
N ALA A 401 -10.97 8.97 -17.42
CA ALA A 401 -9.89 9.69 -16.78
C ALA A 401 -10.43 10.72 -15.79
N SER A 402 -9.81 10.83 -14.62
CA SER A 402 -10.22 11.85 -13.64
C SER A 402 -10.03 13.26 -14.22
N PRO A 403 -10.94 14.21 -13.91
CA PRO A 403 -10.83 15.60 -14.38
C PRO A 403 -9.65 16.33 -13.74
N LEU A 404 -9.26 15.91 -12.52
CA LEU A 404 -8.09 16.39 -11.82
C LEU A 404 -6.84 15.59 -12.25
N ARG A 405 -5.86 16.29 -12.84
CA ARG A 405 -4.60 15.70 -13.33
C ARG A 405 -3.39 16.52 -12.88
N SER A 406 -2.23 15.88 -12.82
CA SER A 406 -0.97 16.54 -12.52
C SER A 406 0.15 15.96 -13.38
N THR A 407 1.16 16.77 -13.65
CA THR A 407 2.43 16.30 -14.23
C THR A 407 3.41 15.80 -13.16
N ILE A 408 3.05 15.88 -11.87
CA ILE A 408 3.86 15.42 -10.75
C ILE A 408 3.86 13.89 -10.70
N VAL A 409 5.06 13.34 -10.79
CA VAL A 409 5.35 11.92 -10.85
C VAL A 409 5.40 11.26 -9.46
N PRO A 410 4.94 10.00 -9.25
CA PRO A 410 5.10 9.26 -7.98
C PRO A 410 6.52 9.27 -7.39
N ARG A 411 6.64 9.18 -6.06
CA ARG A 411 7.92 9.32 -5.35
C ARG A 411 8.82 8.14 -5.73
N ASN A 412 10.10 8.41 -6.00
CA ASN A 412 11.13 7.55 -6.60
C ASN A 412 11.20 7.50 -8.14
N TRP A 413 10.28 8.09 -8.89
CA TRP A 413 10.43 8.17 -10.36
C TRP A 413 11.64 9.06 -10.73
N ALA A 414 11.76 10.26 -10.15
CA ALA A 414 12.88 11.17 -10.45
C ALA A 414 14.26 10.66 -9.99
N GLN A 415 14.33 9.95 -8.85
CA GLN A 415 15.58 9.30 -8.41
C GLN A 415 15.97 8.15 -9.34
N ARG A 416 15.01 7.43 -9.91
CA ARG A 416 15.29 6.37 -10.89
C ARG A 416 15.76 6.86 -12.24
N ALA A 417 15.30 8.01 -12.74
CA ALA A 417 15.89 8.57 -13.96
C ALA A 417 17.41 8.73 -13.80
N ALA A 418 17.86 9.15 -12.61
CA ALA A 418 19.27 9.24 -12.26
C ALA A 418 19.93 7.87 -11.96
N ASP A 419 19.23 6.95 -11.28
CA ASP A 419 19.78 5.61 -10.95
C ASP A 419 19.83 4.67 -12.18
N ASP A 420 18.86 4.74 -13.09
CA ASP A 420 18.82 3.96 -14.34
C ASP A 420 19.83 4.53 -15.35
N GLU A 421 20.13 5.83 -15.33
CA GLU A 421 21.28 6.43 -16.04
C GLU A 421 22.61 5.91 -15.43
N ALA A 422 22.73 5.85 -14.11
CA ALA A 422 23.91 5.30 -13.43
C ALA A 422 24.10 3.78 -13.65
N LEU A 423 23.01 3.00 -13.69
CA LEU A 423 23.03 1.57 -14.01
C LEU A 423 23.39 1.34 -15.48
N ASN A 424 22.82 2.10 -16.42
CA ASN A 424 23.20 2.05 -17.84
C ASN A 424 24.66 2.44 -18.09
N LEU A 425 25.19 3.41 -17.34
CA LEU A 425 26.62 3.77 -17.40
C LEU A 425 27.51 2.65 -16.84
N SER A 426 27.04 1.90 -15.83
CA SER A 426 27.78 0.77 -15.27
C SER A 426 27.76 -0.47 -16.19
N ASP A 427 26.66 -0.72 -16.90
CA ASP A 427 26.54 -1.82 -17.88
C ASP A 427 27.25 -1.48 -19.20
N ALA A 428 27.24 -0.21 -19.63
CA ALA A 428 28.05 0.25 -20.77
C ALA A 428 29.56 0.16 -20.49
N ALA A 429 29.98 0.27 -19.22
CA ALA A 429 31.38 0.18 -18.81
C ALA A 429 31.92 -1.27 -18.70
N ILE A 430 31.06 -2.29 -18.73
CA ILE A 430 31.46 -3.71 -18.64
C ILE A 430 31.59 -4.37 -20.04
N GLY A 431 31.14 -3.71 -21.10
CA GLY A 431 31.06 -4.26 -22.46
C GLY A 431 32.27 -4.06 -23.40
N TRP A 432 33.33 -3.32 -23.04
CA TRP A 432 34.47 -3.10 -23.95
C TRP A 432 35.83 -3.21 -23.26
N GLY A 433 36.38 -4.42 -23.28
CA GLY A 433 37.78 -4.66 -22.97
C GLY A 433 38.73 -4.19 -24.09
N ARG A 434 39.61 -3.25 -23.74
CA ARG A 434 41.01 -3.08 -24.20
C ARG A 434 41.27 -2.96 -25.72
N ARG A 435 41.81 -1.80 -26.15
CA ARG A 435 42.92 -1.74 -27.13
C ARG A 435 43.67 -0.39 -27.14
N PHE A 436 44.88 -0.43 -26.57
CA PHE A 436 46.16 0.13 -27.04
C PHE A 436 46.43 1.64 -27.22
N ARG A 437 47.56 2.04 -26.58
CA ARG A 437 48.61 3.04 -26.95
C ARG A 437 48.20 4.52 -26.81
N ARG A 438 48.98 5.39 -26.14
CA ARG A 438 50.43 5.62 -26.33
C ARG A 438 50.95 6.59 -25.25
N VAL A 439 51.91 6.18 -24.40
CA VAL A 439 52.93 7.10 -23.85
C VAL A 439 54.25 6.35 -23.68
N ARG A 440 55.21 6.60 -24.57
CA ARG A 440 56.64 6.52 -24.26
C ARG A 440 57.43 7.38 -25.24
N ARG A 441 58.46 8.06 -24.68
CA ARG A 441 59.45 9.02 -25.23
C ARG A 441 58.98 10.48 -25.08
N SER A 442 59.72 11.37 -24.42
CA SER A 442 61.18 11.49 -24.32
C SER A 442 61.71 11.83 -22.91
N LEU A 443 62.88 11.29 -22.60
CA LEU A 443 63.80 11.75 -21.56
C LEU A 443 64.37 13.14 -21.89
N GLY A 444 64.63 13.97 -20.88
CA GLY A 444 65.64 15.02 -20.97
C GLY A 444 65.49 16.22 -20.04
N ARG A 445 66.40 16.27 -19.04
CA ARG A 445 66.93 17.45 -18.31
C ARG A 445 66.13 18.03 -17.13
N GLY A 446 66.72 17.86 -15.93
CA GLY A 446 67.12 19.00 -15.10
C GLY A 446 66.37 19.23 -13.79
N GLY A 447 67.03 18.90 -12.66
CA GLY A 447 67.11 19.74 -11.45
C GLY A 447 65.91 19.79 -10.48
N GLY A 448 66.19 19.56 -9.19
CA GLY A 448 65.43 20.18 -8.08
C GLY A 448 64.73 19.24 -7.11
N GLU A 449 65.45 18.90 -6.04
CA GLU A 449 65.01 18.75 -4.62
C GLU A 449 63.86 17.79 -4.20
N SER A 450 64.16 17.04 -3.14
CA SER A 450 63.35 16.10 -2.33
C SER A 450 62.50 16.87 -1.28
N PRO A 451 61.66 16.25 -0.39
CA PRO A 451 61.31 14.84 -0.22
C PRO A 451 59.81 14.52 0.03
N ALA A 452 59.57 13.20 0.17
CA ALA A 452 58.54 12.52 0.98
C ALA A 452 57.24 12.08 0.26
N TYR A 453 57.15 10.78 -0.02
CA TYR A 453 56.21 9.84 0.63
C TYR A 453 56.57 8.40 0.21
N LYS A 454 56.85 7.53 1.20
CA LYS A 454 57.15 6.09 1.00
C LYS A 454 55.85 5.31 0.87
N ILE A 455 55.80 4.48 -0.18
CA ILE A 455 54.74 3.53 -0.54
C ILE A 455 54.97 2.20 0.17
N ILE A 456 53.91 1.61 0.73
CA ILE A 456 53.80 0.17 1.01
C ILE A 456 52.99 -0.46 -0.13
N SER A 457 53.51 -1.56 -0.69
CA SER A 457 52.90 -2.37 -1.76
C SER A 457 52.32 -3.66 -1.16
N PRO A 458 51.15 -4.16 -1.61
CA PRO A 458 50.63 -5.47 -1.18
C PRO A 458 50.72 -6.51 -2.31
N CYS A 459 51.14 -7.74 -1.97
CA CYS A 459 50.68 -8.97 -2.63
C CYS A 459 51.21 -10.20 -1.90
N VAL A 460 50.34 -11.13 -1.51
CA VAL A 460 50.24 -12.52 -2.00
C VAL A 460 49.09 -13.24 -1.26
N LEU A 461 48.32 -14.02 -2.02
CA LEU A 461 47.10 -14.75 -1.66
C LEU A 461 47.36 -16.19 -1.17
N ALA A 462 46.59 -16.60 -0.14
CA ALA A 462 45.95 -17.91 0.13
C ALA A 462 46.81 -19.17 0.48
N PRO A 463 46.20 -20.28 0.99
CA PRO A 463 45.19 -20.44 2.06
C PRO A 463 45.58 -21.53 3.11
N LEU A 464 45.16 -21.46 4.38
CA LEU A 464 45.22 -22.63 5.27
C LEU A 464 44.07 -22.68 6.29
N ARG A 465 43.51 -23.89 6.41
CA ARG A 465 42.59 -24.36 7.45
C ARG A 465 43.32 -24.47 8.79
N GLU A 466 42.63 -24.18 9.89
CA GLU A 466 42.52 -25.00 11.12
C GLU A 466 42.09 -24.14 12.33
N THR A 467 41.15 -24.68 13.12
CA THR A 467 40.74 -24.20 14.46
C THR A 467 41.90 -24.31 15.47
N PRO A 468 41.90 -23.50 16.56
CA PRO A 468 41.58 -24.12 17.85
C PRO A 468 40.82 -23.22 18.86
N ARG A 469 40.25 -23.92 19.85
CA ARG A 469 39.58 -23.48 21.08
C ARG A 469 40.52 -22.77 22.08
N SER A 470 39.92 -21.86 22.87
CA SER A 470 40.21 -21.55 24.30
C SER A 470 41.59 -20.92 24.60
N ILE A 471 41.80 -19.93 25.48
CA ILE A 471 41.44 -19.70 26.90
C ILE A 471 41.84 -18.25 27.23
N PHE A 472 41.07 -17.51 28.05
CA PHE A 472 41.55 -16.81 29.26
C PHE A 472 40.39 -16.25 30.11
N TYR A 473 40.26 -16.85 31.29
CA TYR A 473 39.62 -16.44 32.56
C TYR A 473 40.21 -15.07 33.04
N SER A 474 39.77 -14.31 34.04
CA SER A 474 38.93 -14.46 35.24
C SER A 474 38.87 -13.09 35.95
N MET A 475 37.77 -12.74 36.65
CA MET A 475 37.81 -12.28 38.05
C MET A 475 36.47 -12.60 38.76
N ILE A 476 36.43 -13.76 39.45
CA ILE A 476 36.29 -13.96 40.93
C ILE A 476 35.52 -12.85 41.70
N SER A 477 34.55 -13.07 42.63
CA SER A 477 34.35 -14.14 43.63
C SER A 477 32.97 -14.12 44.34
N ARG A 478 32.47 -15.33 44.62
CA ARG A 478 31.98 -15.93 45.92
C ARG A 478 30.63 -15.52 46.56
N GLN A 479 29.62 -16.41 46.42
CA GLN A 479 29.01 -17.37 47.41
C GLN A 479 28.60 -16.85 48.82
N PRO A 480 27.70 -17.52 49.64
CA PRO A 480 27.18 -18.91 49.51
C PRO A 480 25.72 -19.30 49.98
N TRP A 481 25.35 -20.57 49.67
CA TRP A 481 24.57 -21.64 50.38
C TRP A 481 23.16 -21.43 51.00
N PHE A 482 22.16 -22.24 50.58
CA PHE A 482 21.59 -23.39 51.35
C PHE A 482 20.67 -24.29 50.51
N ALA A 483 20.54 -25.54 50.95
CA ALA A 483 20.13 -26.74 50.21
C ALA A 483 18.64 -27.12 50.32
N GLY A 484 18.15 -27.77 49.26
CA GLY A 484 17.49 -29.09 49.25
C GLY A 484 16.27 -29.38 50.15
N THR A 485 15.17 -29.78 49.51
CA THR A 485 14.47 -31.06 49.76
C THR A 485 13.44 -31.27 48.64
N GLY A 486 13.52 -32.41 47.94
CA GLY A 486 12.48 -32.86 47.02
C GLY A 486 11.52 -33.84 47.72
N ILE A 487 10.33 -34.03 47.15
CA ILE A 487 9.49 -35.25 47.28
C ILE A 487 8.80 -35.47 45.93
N ALA A 488 8.73 -36.74 45.55
CA ALA A 488 8.29 -37.30 44.28
C ALA A 488 6.76 -37.43 44.13
N ALA A 489 6.38 -37.80 42.91
CA ALA A 489 5.04 -38.08 42.41
C ALA A 489 4.31 -39.25 43.10
N SER A 490 2.97 -39.23 43.03
CA SER A 490 2.15 -40.43 42.88
C SER A 490 0.87 -40.13 42.10
N ALA A 491 0.52 -41.06 41.23
CA ALA A 491 -0.70 -41.11 40.42
C ALA A 491 -1.98 -41.30 41.25
N ALA A 492 -3.08 -40.77 40.72
CA ALA A 492 -4.42 -41.36 40.66
C ALA A 492 -5.21 -40.65 39.55
#